data_AF-D6RGI1-F1
#
_entry.id   AF-D6RGI1-F1
#
_cell.length_a   1.000
_cell.length_b   1.000
_cell.length_c   1.000
_cell.angle_alpha   90.00
_cell.angle_beta   90.00
_cell.angle_gamma   90.00
#
_symmetry.space_group_name_H-M   'P 1'
#
loop_
_entity.id
_entity.type
_entity.pdbx_description
1 polymer ?
#
loop_
_entity_poly.entity_id
_entity_poly.type
_entity_poly.pdbx_seq_one_letter_code
_entity_poly.pdbx_strand_id
1 'polypeptide(L)'
;MKKARNDEYENLFNMIVEIPRWTNAKMEIATKEPMNPIKQYVKDGKLRYVANIFPYKGYIWNYGTLPQTWEDPHEKDKSTNCFGDNDP
;
A
#
# COMPACT_ATOMS: atom_id res chain seq x y z
N MET A 1 -15.41 -24.72 25.53
CA MET A 1 -15.83 -24.68 24.12
C MET A 1 -15.66 -23.26 23.60
N LYS A 2 -14.71 -23.01 22.69
CA LYS A 2 -14.65 -21.73 21.96
C LYS A 2 -15.84 -21.72 21.01
N LYS A 3 -16.75 -20.75 21.12
CA LYS A 3 -17.84 -20.56 20.15
C LYS A 3 -17.22 -20.41 18.76
N ALA A 4 -17.75 -21.14 17.78
CA ALA A 4 -17.42 -20.93 16.37
C ALA A 4 -17.81 -19.50 15.99
N ARG A 5 -16.90 -18.79 15.32
CA ARG A 5 -17.13 -17.45 14.77
C ARG A 5 -18.08 -17.61 13.59
N ASN A 6 -19.17 -16.86 13.57
CA ASN A 6 -20.11 -16.84 12.45
C ASN A 6 -19.53 -15.84 11.43
N ASP A 7 -18.87 -16.32 10.39
CA ASP A 7 -18.16 -15.50 9.38
C ASP A 7 -19.11 -14.99 8.27
N GLU A 8 -20.39 -14.78 8.57
CA GLU A 8 -21.33 -14.16 7.64
C GLU A 8 -21.30 -12.62 7.83
N TYR A 9 -20.62 -11.94 6.89
CA TYR A 9 -20.70 -10.49 6.61
C TYR A 9 -20.09 -9.49 7.60
N GLU A 10 -18.96 -9.79 8.26
CA GLU A 10 -18.13 -8.69 8.79
C GLU A 10 -17.24 -8.12 7.67
N ASN A 11 -17.36 -6.82 7.41
CA ASN A 11 -16.46 -6.07 6.52
C ASN A 11 -15.07 -5.93 7.16
N LEU A 12 -14.37 -7.05 7.27
CA LEU A 12 -13.04 -7.18 7.87
C LEU A 12 -12.00 -7.41 6.78
N PHE A 13 -10.99 -6.55 6.73
CA PHE A 13 -9.90 -6.65 5.77
C PHE A 13 -8.56 -6.79 6.49
N ASN A 14 -7.64 -7.53 5.88
CA ASN A 14 -6.25 -7.52 6.29
C ASN A 14 -5.56 -6.34 5.59
N MET A 15 -4.78 -5.56 6.32
CA MET A 15 -3.95 -4.49 5.76
C MET A 15 -2.49 -4.86 5.93
N ILE A 16 -1.70 -4.71 4.89
CA ILE A 16 -0.24 -4.75 4.98
C ILE A 16 0.23 -3.33 5.20
N VAL A 17 0.77 -3.04 6.38
CA VAL A 17 1.35 -1.72 6.69
C VAL A 17 2.76 -1.65 6.11
N GLU A 18 3.01 -0.68 5.23
CA GLU A 18 4.31 -0.45 4.61
C GLU A 18 5.06 0.70 5.30
N ILE A 19 4.36 1.79 5.61
CA ILE A 19 4.96 3.03 6.10
C ILE A 19 4.26 3.47 7.39
N PRO A 20 4.96 3.46 8.54
CA PRO A 20 4.42 3.96 9.79
C PRO A 20 4.15 5.48 9.72
N ARG A 21 3.10 5.93 10.41
CA ARG A 21 2.77 7.36 10.53
C ARG A 21 3.98 8.19 11.00
N TRP A 22 4.13 9.38 10.43
CA TRP A 22 5.18 10.36 10.66
C TRP A 22 6.61 9.91 10.31
N THR A 23 6.73 8.90 9.45
CA THR A 23 7.99 8.49 8.83
C THR A 23 8.06 8.95 7.37
N ASN A 24 9.28 9.01 6.82
CA ASN A 24 9.54 9.58 5.49
C ASN A 24 10.00 8.55 4.45
N ALA A 25 10.54 7.41 4.88
CA ALA A 25 11.05 6.39 3.97
C ALA A 25 9.90 5.84 3.12
N LYS A 26 10.00 5.93 1.80
CA LYS A 26 9.00 5.34 0.91
C LYS A 26 9.27 3.83 0.83
N MET A 27 8.55 3.08 1.65
CA MET A 27 8.53 1.61 1.63
C MET A 27 7.38 1.13 0.73
N GLU A 28 7.60 0.03 0.03
CA GLU A 28 6.59 -0.59 -0.84
C GLU A 28 6.83 -2.10 -0.94
N ILE A 29 5.77 -2.87 -1.20
CA ILE A 29 5.85 -4.27 -1.59
C ILE A 29 6.57 -4.40 -2.94
N ALA A 30 7.61 -5.23 -3.01
CA ALA A 30 8.31 -5.52 -4.25
C ALA A 30 7.54 -6.52 -5.12
N THR A 31 6.61 -6.03 -5.96
CA THR A 31 5.74 -6.86 -6.82
C THR A 31 6.50 -7.75 -7.81
N LYS A 32 7.75 -7.39 -8.14
CA LYS A 32 8.61 -8.11 -9.10
C LYS A 32 9.57 -9.12 -8.47
N GLU A 33 9.63 -9.19 -7.13
CA GLU A 33 10.54 -10.09 -6.42
C GLU A 33 9.78 -11.28 -5.81
N PRO A 34 10.40 -12.48 -5.76
CA PRO A 34 9.79 -13.63 -5.10
C PRO A 34 9.40 -13.32 -3.65
N MET A 35 8.22 -13.76 -3.24
CA MET A 35 7.65 -13.54 -1.90
C MET A 35 7.38 -12.07 -1.54
N ASN A 36 7.50 -11.15 -2.49
CA ASN A 36 7.07 -9.76 -2.39
C ASN A 36 7.50 -9.05 -1.09
N PRO A 37 8.81 -8.99 -0.78
CA PRO A 37 9.28 -8.31 0.42
C PRO A 37 8.97 -6.81 0.39
N ILE A 38 8.73 -6.22 1.56
CA ILE A 38 8.63 -4.77 1.70
C ILE A 38 10.06 -4.20 1.67
N LYS A 39 10.32 -3.27 0.75
CA LYS A 39 11.63 -2.61 0.62
C LYS A 39 11.49 -1.13 0.35
N GLN A 40 12.55 -0.37 0.62
CA GLN A 40 12.55 1.05 0.32
C GLN A 40 12.70 1.28 -1.19
N TYR A 41 11.86 2.14 -1.76
CA TYR A 41 11.96 2.54 -3.16
C TYR A 41 13.30 3.22 -3.45
N VAL A 42 13.95 2.79 -4.52
CA VAL A 42 15.20 3.38 -5.02
C VAL A 42 14.88 4.18 -6.27
N LYS A 43 15.14 5.48 -6.22
CA LYS A 43 15.04 6.39 -7.37
C LYS A 43 16.43 6.88 -7.74
N ASP A 44 16.85 6.71 -8.99
CA ASP A 44 18.13 7.21 -9.49
C ASP A 44 19.34 6.77 -8.63
N GLY A 45 19.31 5.50 -8.19
CA GLY A 45 20.34 4.91 -7.33
C GLY A 45 20.31 5.36 -5.86
N LYS A 46 19.35 6.20 -5.45
CA LYS A 46 19.21 6.72 -4.09
C LYS A 46 17.93 6.23 -3.43
N LEU A 47 18.00 5.98 -2.12
CA LEU A 47 16.82 5.69 -1.30
C LEU A 47 15.87 6.89 -1.31
N ARG A 48 14.60 6.64 -1.61
CA ARG A 48 13.58 7.69 -1.69
C ARG A 48 12.98 7.98 -0.31
N TYR A 49 12.86 9.28 -0.03
CA TYR A 49 12.15 9.82 1.12
C TYR A 49 11.09 10.81 0.64
N VAL A 50 9.88 10.73 1.19
CA VAL A 50 8.83 11.73 0.97
C VAL A 50 9.17 12.99 1.77
N ALA A 51 9.03 14.14 1.14
CA ALA A 51 9.30 15.43 1.76
C ALA A 51 8.23 15.78 2.82
N ASN A 52 8.63 16.55 3.84
CA ASN A 52 7.66 17.17 4.74
C ASN A 52 7.01 18.35 4.02
N ILE A 53 5.68 18.41 4.04
CA ILE A 53 4.90 19.52 3.49
C ILE A 53 4.16 20.15 4.66
N PHE A 54 4.52 21.38 5.03
CA PHE A 54 3.93 22.08 6.18
C PHE A 54 2.39 22.08 6.10
N PRO A 55 1.67 21.74 7.17
CA PRO A 55 2.14 21.54 8.56
C PRO A 55 2.53 20.09 8.93
N TYR A 56 2.72 19.21 7.95
CA TYR A 56 2.83 17.77 8.17
C TYR A 56 4.28 17.25 8.15
N LYS A 57 4.49 16.15 8.89
CA LYS A 57 5.73 15.36 8.89
C LYS A 57 5.46 14.00 8.25
N GLY A 58 6.17 13.70 7.16
CA GLY A 58 6.09 12.41 6.47
C GLY A 58 4.67 12.01 6.09
N TYR A 59 4.39 10.71 6.15
CA TYR A 59 3.03 10.18 5.97
C TYR A 59 2.17 10.47 7.20
N ILE A 60 0.99 11.07 7.01
CA ILE A 60 0.10 11.44 8.14
C ILE A 60 -0.79 10.28 8.63
N TRP A 61 -0.70 9.11 7.99
CA TRP A 61 -1.37 7.86 8.38
C TRP A 61 -0.37 6.71 8.44
N ASN A 62 -0.78 5.59 9.05
CA ASN A 62 -0.15 4.31 8.73
C ASN A 62 -0.59 3.98 7.30
N TYR A 63 0.36 3.91 6.39
CA TYR A 63 0.12 3.75 4.97
C TYR A 63 0.56 2.36 4.51
N GLY A 64 -0.16 1.80 3.54
CA GLY A 64 0.10 0.48 3.00
C GLY A 64 -1.01 0.07 2.04
N THR A 65 -1.18 -1.23 1.85
CA THR A 65 -2.10 -1.77 0.84
C THR A 65 -2.96 -2.94 1.38
N LEU A 66 -4.01 -3.28 0.62
CA LEU A 66 -4.79 -4.49 0.80
C LEU A 66 -4.12 -5.64 0.03
N PRO A 67 -3.90 -6.80 0.65
CA PRO A 67 -3.42 -7.96 -0.08
C PRO A 67 -4.51 -8.49 -1.02
N GLN A 68 -4.07 -9.16 -2.10
CA GLN A 68 -4.96 -9.79 -3.09
C GLN A 68 -5.84 -8.80 -3.89
N THR A 69 -5.41 -7.55 -4.00
CA THR A 69 -5.96 -6.55 -4.92
C THR A 69 -4.92 -6.17 -5.97
N TRP A 70 -5.38 -5.52 -7.04
CA TRP A 70 -4.53 -5.01 -8.11
C TRP A 70 -5.26 -3.92 -8.89
N GLU A 71 -4.66 -2.75 -9.06
CA GLU A 71 -5.13 -1.74 -10.01
C GLU A 71 -4.62 -2.08 -11.42
N ASP A 72 -5.47 -2.70 -12.26
CA ASP A 72 -5.08 -3.19 -13.60
C ASP A 72 -4.68 -2.03 -14.54
N PRO A 73 -3.42 -1.99 -15.03
CA PRO A 73 -2.99 -0.95 -15.97
C PRO A 73 -3.56 -1.11 -17.38
N HIS A 74 -4.26 -2.20 -17.68
CA HIS A 74 -4.87 -2.44 -19.00
C HIS A 74 -6.36 -2.12 -19.03
N GLU A 75 -6.98 -1.86 -17.88
CA GLU A 75 -8.37 -1.45 -17.78
C GLU A 75 -8.47 0.04 -17.46
N LYS A 76 -9.36 0.74 -18.17
CA LYS A 76 -9.61 2.16 -17.94
C LYS A 76 -10.76 2.32 -16.96
N ASP A 77 -10.50 2.90 -15.80
CA ASP A 77 -11.53 3.13 -14.81
C ASP A 77 -12.56 4.15 -15.32
N LYS A 78 -13.84 3.86 -15.06
CA LYS A 78 -14.98 4.66 -15.55
C LYS A 78 -15.12 6.00 -14.84
N SER A 79 -14.66 6.08 -13.58
CA SER A 79 -14.84 7.27 -12.74
C SER A 79 -13.72 8.30 -12.94
N THR A 80 -12.49 7.85 -13.15
CA THR A 80 -11.29 8.66 -13.31
C THR A 80 -10.88 8.83 -14.77
N ASN A 81 -11.32 7.92 -15.65
CA ASN A 81 -10.87 7.86 -17.05
C ASN A 81 -9.33 7.72 -17.17
N CYS A 82 -8.72 7.05 -16.20
CA CYS A 82 -7.29 6.71 -16.14
C CYS A 82 -7.11 5.17 -16.10
N PHE A 83 -5.91 4.69 -16.44
CA PHE A 83 -5.53 3.29 -16.22
C PHE A 83 -5.02 3.11 -14.78
N GLY A 84 -5.12 1.89 -14.24
CA GLY A 84 -4.57 1.55 -12.93
C GLY A 84 -3.06 1.78 -12.84
N ASP A 85 -2.56 2.02 -11.64
CA ASP A 85 -1.14 2.32 -11.40
C ASP A 85 -0.22 1.09 -11.36
N ASN A 86 -0.80 -0.12 -11.51
CA ASN A 86 -0.11 -1.40 -11.52
C ASN A 86 0.51 -1.80 -10.17
N ASP A 87 -0.10 -1.37 -9.07
CA ASP A 87 0.20 -1.83 -7.72
C ASP A 87 -1.07 -2.39 -7.03
N PRO A 88 -0.95 -3.08 -5.88
CA PRO A 88 -2.09 -3.64 -5.15
C PRO A 88 -3.05 -2.60 -4.58
#